data_AF-A0A0Q6N6W6-F1
#
_entry.id   AF-A0A0Q6N6W6-F1
#
_cell.length_a   1.000
_cell.length_b   1.000
_cell.length_c   1.000
_cell.angle_alpha   90.00
_cell.angle_beta   90.00
_cell.angle_gamma   90.00
#
_symmetry.space_group_name_H-M   'P 1'
#
loop_
_entity.id
_entity.type
_entity.pdbx_description
1 polymer ?
#
loop_
_entity_poly.entity_id
_entity_poly.type
_entity_poly.pdbx_seq_one_letter_code
_entity_poly.pdbx_strand_id
1 'polypeptide(L)'
;MVEAKTSTSQNAIVAMQRISKSFGANRVLSDISFEVMAGETHALLGENGAGKSTLMKILMGAYRTDEGRILFAGEDVTALSLRERIDRGIAMIFQELSVLPNRSVAENLFILREPLAFGLRVDARTMVRDAQALIERYAFSLDASARVGDLAFAQRQMVEILKAISRGAKLLVMDEPTSSLTIHEEETLFRTIGQLKQNGIGIVYISHRMADVLRLSDRISIIKDGRLVGPLDPSKTSIENIAAMMSRPKGESPLPTAAAPAKRPPATPVGTPALEVRDLATSRKLSDISLSIDPGEIVGLAGLVGSGRSTLGKALFGILSDVSGHITVAGEPVRPGSVSRAIAAGVALVPEDRRLEGLVGGRSIEENLALPRLSDFSLAGRFGPMAKARITALFRQYRDDLNILCRGPLQKAQELSGGNQQKIVFAKWLAMKPKLLILDEPTSGVDVNAKRDMRELVRRTASEGVAVLLISSELEELLDLSDRILVMAQGRITRRIACAHDETGLRALLQAEAARQTSARAQGVAA
;
A
#
# COMPACT_ATOMS: atom_id res chain seq x y z
N MET A 1 -18.08 -40.54 -29.18
CA MET A 1 -18.53 -40.27 -27.80
C MET A 1 -17.55 -40.94 -26.86
N VAL A 2 -16.58 -40.19 -26.38
CA VAL A 2 -15.70 -40.62 -25.30
C VAL A 2 -15.86 -39.55 -24.23
N GLU A 3 -16.60 -39.88 -23.19
CA GLU A 3 -16.71 -39.08 -21.98
C GLU A 3 -15.31 -38.93 -21.37
N ALA A 4 -14.72 -37.74 -21.52
CA ALA A 4 -13.63 -37.31 -20.68
C ALA A 4 -14.20 -37.11 -19.26
N LYS A 5 -14.12 -38.16 -18.45
CA LYS A 5 -14.43 -38.15 -17.03
C LYS A 5 -13.72 -36.96 -16.35
N THR A 6 -14.53 -36.03 -15.86
CA THR A 6 -14.25 -35.11 -14.74
C THR A 6 -13.77 -35.92 -13.54
N SER A 7 -12.48 -36.23 -13.46
CA SER A 7 -11.86 -36.93 -12.31
C SER A 7 -11.13 -35.99 -11.35
N THR A 8 -11.11 -34.68 -11.58
CA THR A 8 -10.37 -33.71 -10.76
C THR A 8 -11.13 -33.19 -9.53
N SER A 9 -12.42 -33.49 -9.38
CA SER A 9 -13.28 -32.89 -8.35
C SER A 9 -13.15 -33.48 -6.93
N GLN A 10 -12.43 -34.59 -6.74
CA GLN A 10 -12.42 -35.28 -5.44
C GLN A 10 -11.50 -34.65 -4.37
N ASN A 11 -10.60 -33.72 -4.72
CA ASN A 11 -9.67 -33.09 -3.77
C ASN A 11 -9.80 -31.56 -3.61
N ALA A 12 -10.74 -30.92 -4.32
CA ALA A 12 -10.92 -29.47 -4.22
C ALA A 12 -11.59 -29.08 -2.89
N ILE A 13 -10.96 -28.19 -2.11
CA ILE A 13 -11.61 -27.58 -0.94
C ILE A 13 -12.71 -26.62 -1.38
N VAL A 14 -12.54 -25.96 -2.52
CA VAL A 14 -13.58 -25.17 -3.17
C VAL A 14 -13.57 -25.38 -4.68
N ALA A 15 -14.77 -25.47 -5.27
CA ALA A 15 -14.98 -25.49 -6.70
C ALA A 15 -16.13 -24.54 -7.07
N MET A 16 -15.80 -23.46 -7.77
CA MET A 16 -16.72 -22.53 -8.40
C MET A 16 -16.95 -23.02 -9.83
N GLN A 17 -18.17 -23.39 -10.19
CA GLN A 17 -18.50 -24.01 -11.47
C GLN A 17 -19.39 -23.10 -12.30
N ARG A 18 -18.91 -22.68 -13.47
CA ARG A 18 -19.67 -21.91 -14.47
C ARG A 18 -20.26 -20.60 -13.93
N ILE A 19 -19.48 -19.87 -13.13
CA ILE A 19 -19.90 -18.61 -12.50
C ILE A 19 -19.99 -17.50 -13.54
N SER A 20 -21.20 -16.95 -13.66
CA SER A 20 -21.49 -15.76 -14.48
C SER A 20 -22.06 -14.64 -13.61
N LYS A 21 -21.68 -13.39 -13.89
CA LYS A 21 -22.24 -12.22 -13.19
C LYS A 21 -22.33 -10.99 -14.07
N SER A 22 -23.49 -10.36 -14.05
CA SER A 22 -23.77 -9.07 -14.67
C SER A 22 -24.27 -8.05 -13.63
N PHE A 23 -23.96 -6.77 -13.85
CA PHE A 23 -24.53 -5.64 -13.13
C PHE A 23 -25.20 -4.71 -14.13
N GLY A 24 -26.54 -4.78 -14.23
CA GLY A 24 -27.28 -4.13 -15.31
C GLY A 24 -26.85 -4.67 -16.67
N ALA A 25 -26.51 -3.79 -17.61
CA ALA A 25 -26.03 -4.16 -18.94
C ALA A 25 -24.55 -4.62 -18.97
N ASN A 26 -23.79 -4.43 -17.89
CA ASN A 26 -22.36 -4.73 -17.88
C ASN A 26 -22.12 -6.18 -17.41
N ARG A 27 -21.62 -7.03 -18.30
CA ARG A 27 -21.25 -8.42 -17.98
C ARG A 27 -19.82 -8.45 -17.42
N VAL A 28 -19.68 -8.79 -16.14
CA VAL A 28 -18.39 -8.76 -15.43
C VAL A 28 -17.71 -10.11 -15.41
N LEU A 29 -18.45 -11.20 -15.21
CA LEU A 29 -17.94 -12.57 -15.25
C LEU A 29 -18.75 -13.41 -16.22
N SER A 30 -18.07 -14.26 -16.99
CA SER A 30 -18.64 -15.11 -18.03
C SER A 30 -18.09 -16.52 -17.92
N ASP A 31 -18.90 -17.46 -17.45
CA ASP A 31 -18.59 -18.90 -17.42
C ASP A 31 -17.24 -19.24 -16.76
N ILE A 32 -16.98 -18.68 -15.58
CA ILE A 32 -15.74 -18.94 -14.84
C ILE A 32 -15.86 -20.24 -14.05
N SER A 33 -14.94 -21.16 -14.29
CA SER A 33 -14.74 -22.34 -13.44
C SER A 33 -13.39 -22.28 -12.75
N PHE A 34 -13.39 -22.15 -11.42
CA PHE A 34 -12.19 -21.94 -10.60
C PHE A 34 -12.21 -22.87 -9.39
N GLU A 35 -11.08 -23.50 -9.09
CA GLU A 35 -10.97 -24.47 -7.99
C GLU A 35 -9.68 -24.27 -7.20
N VAL A 36 -9.71 -24.64 -5.93
CA VAL A 36 -8.54 -24.65 -5.04
C VAL A 36 -8.55 -25.95 -4.27
N MET A 37 -7.40 -26.60 -4.15
CA MET A 37 -7.21 -27.82 -3.37
C MET A 37 -6.92 -27.50 -1.90
N ALA A 38 -7.20 -28.45 -1.00
CA ALA A 38 -6.79 -28.32 0.40
C ALA A 38 -5.25 -28.26 0.49
N GLY A 39 -4.70 -27.33 1.28
CA GLY A 39 -3.26 -27.14 1.44
C GLY A 39 -2.53 -26.52 0.22
N GLU A 40 -3.27 -26.03 -0.77
CA GLU A 40 -2.73 -25.39 -1.97
C GLU A 40 -2.79 -23.86 -1.86
N THR A 41 -1.80 -23.16 -2.42
CA THR A 41 -1.89 -21.73 -2.75
C THR A 41 -2.16 -21.58 -4.25
N HIS A 42 -3.36 -21.16 -4.61
CA HIS A 42 -3.72 -20.82 -5.99
C HIS A 42 -3.69 -19.29 -6.18
N ALA A 43 -2.77 -18.80 -7.01
CA ALA A 43 -2.74 -17.39 -7.37
C ALA A 43 -3.83 -17.03 -8.38
N LEU A 44 -4.55 -15.93 -8.10
CA LEU A 44 -5.56 -15.38 -9.00
C LEU A 44 -5.14 -13.99 -9.48
N LEU A 45 -4.77 -13.91 -10.75
CA LEU A 45 -4.28 -12.69 -11.41
C LEU A 45 -5.31 -12.13 -12.38
N GLY A 46 -5.02 -10.95 -12.93
CA GLY A 46 -5.87 -10.27 -13.89
C GLY A 46 -5.68 -8.76 -13.82
N GLU A 47 -6.05 -8.03 -14.85
CA GLU A 47 -6.00 -6.57 -14.83
C GLU A 47 -6.97 -5.99 -13.78
N ASN A 48 -6.79 -4.70 -13.43
CA ASN A 48 -7.77 -4.00 -12.60
C ASN A 48 -9.11 -3.94 -13.32
N GLY A 49 -10.19 -4.28 -12.62
CA GLY A 49 -11.52 -4.39 -13.22
C GLY A 49 -11.79 -5.69 -14.00
N ALA A 50 -10.82 -6.62 -14.08
CA ALA A 50 -11.02 -7.89 -14.80
C ALA A 50 -12.07 -8.82 -14.16
N GLY A 51 -12.42 -8.60 -12.88
CA GLY A 51 -13.47 -9.35 -12.18
C GLY A 51 -13.01 -10.18 -10.97
N LYS A 52 -11.72 -10.15 -10.59
CA LYS A 52 -11.16 -10.88 -9.44
C LYS A 52 -11.94 -10.66 -8.14
N SER A 53 -12.11 -9.40 -7.73
CA SER A 53 -12.84 -9.06 -6.50
C SER A 53 -14.33 -9.39 -6.61
N THR A 54 -14.92 -9.36 -7.81
CA THR A 54 -16.31 -9.80 -8.04
C THR A 54 -16.42 -11.30 -7.82
N LEU A 55 -15.50 -12.09 -8.35
CA LEU A 55 -15.45 -13.54 -8.15
C LEU A 55 -15.29 -13.87 -6.66
N MET A 56 -14.38 -13.19 -5.96
CA MET A 56 -14.18 -13.41 -4.51
C MET A 56 -15.39 -12.96 -3.67
N LYS A 57 -16.06 -11.86 -4.03
CA LYS A 57 -17.31 -11.45 -3.36
C LYS A 57 -18.44 -12.45 -3.58
N ILE A 58 -18.47 -13.11 -4.74
CA ILE A 58 -19.39 -14.23 -5.02
C ILE A 58 -19.02 -15.46 -4.19
N LEU A 59 -17.73 -15.80 -4.10
CA LEU A 59 -17.22 -16.87 -3.24
C LEU A 59 -17.55 -16.64 -1.76
N MET A 60 -17.48 -15.40 -1.30
CA MET A 60 -17.82 -15.03 0.06
C MET A 60 -19.32 -14.93 0.32
N GLY A 61 -20.18 -14.98 -0.70
CA GLY A 61 -21.64 -14.83 -0.54
C GLY A 61 -22.09 -13.39 -0.32
N ALA A 62 -21.22 -12.41 -0.56
CA ALA A 62 -21.58 -10.98 -0.58
C ALA A 62 -22.37 -10.63 -1.85
N TYR A 63 -22.08 -11.31 -2.96
CA TYR A 63 -22.86 -11.25 -4.20
C TYR A 63 -23.39 -12.64 -4.56
N ARG A 64 -24.58 -12.69 -5.15
CA ARG A 64 -25.10 -13.92 -5.78
C ARG A 64 -24.60 -14.02 -7.20
N THR A 65 -24.20 -15.22 -7.61
CA THR A 65 -23.96 -15.54 -9.02
C THR A 65 -25.29 -15.54 -9.79
N ASP A 66 -25.26 -15.19 -11.07
CA ASP A 66 -26.44 -15.26 -11.93
C ASP A 66 -26.62 -16.68 -12.51
N GLU A 67 -25.50 -17.38 -12.74
CA GLU A 67 -25.45 -18.77 -13.21
C GLU A 67 -24.34 -19.55 -12.50
N GLY A 68 -24.43 -20.87 -12.52
CA GLY A 68 -23.43 -21.74 -11.92
C GLY A 68 -23.63 -21.97 -10.42
N ARG A 69 -22.67 -22.66 -9.80
CA ARG A 69 -22.74 -23.05 -8.38
C ARG A 69 -21.37 -23.08 -7.73
N ILE A 70 -21.35 -23.05 -6.41
CA ILE A 70 -20.14 -23.07 -5.58
C ILE A 70 -20.24 -24.29 -4.66
N LEU A 71 -19.29 -25.20 -4.78
CA LEU A 71 -19.12 -26.34 -3.90
C LEU A 71 -17.96 -26.04 -2.93
N PHE A 72 -18.16 -26.25 -1.64
CA PHE A 72 -17.14 -26.11 -0.61
C PHE A 72 -17.08 -27.39 0.22
N ALA A 73 -15.92 -28.04 0.25
CA ALA A 73 -15.74 -29.38 0.82
C ALA A 73 -16.80 -30.40 0.34
N GLY A 74 -17.22 -30.30 -0.93
CA GLY A 74 -18.25 -31.14 -1.55
C GLY A 74 -19.69 -30.69 -1.32
N GLU A 75 -19.97 -29.74 -0.43
CA GLU A 75 -21.32 -29.22 -0.19
C GLU A 75 -21.64 -27.98 -1.03
N ASP A 76 -22.85 -27.88 -1.56
CA ASP A 76 -23.30 -26.68 -2.29
C ASP A 76 -23.55 -25.53 -1.32
N VAL A 77 -22.75 -24.47 -1.45
CA VAL A 77 -22.83 -23.25 -0.61
C VAL A 77 -23.36 -22.04 -1.38
N THR A 78 -23.85 -22.24 -2.61
CA THR A 78 -24.25 -21.15 -3.53
C THR A 78 -25.27 -20.21 -2.92
N ALA A 79 -26.26 -20.75 -2.19
CA ALA A 79 -27.33 -19.98 -1.58
C ALA A 79 -27.00 -19.42 -0.19
N LEU A 80 -25.88 -19.85 0.43
CA LEU A 80 -25.51 -19.45 1.78
C LEU A 80 -25.09 -17.99 1.84
N SER A 81 -25.46 -17.32 2.92
CA SER A 81 -25.05 -15.97 3.27
C SER A 81 -23.57 -15.89 3.63
N LEU A 82 -23.04 -14.67 3.67
CA LEU A 82 -21.68 -14.38 4.10
C LEU A 82 -21.34 -15.00 5.47
N ARG A 83 -22.25 -14.85 6.45
CA ARG A 83 -22.04 -15.36 7.80
C ARG A 83 -21.95 -16.89 7.81
N GLU A 84 -22.88 -17.56 7.13
CA GLU A 84 -22.89 -19.03 7.05
C GLU A 84 -21.63 -19.57 6.37
N ARG A 85 -21.12 -18.89 5.33
CA ARG A 85 -19.86 -19.29 4.67
C ARG A 85 -18.64 -19.11 5.55
N ILE A 86 -18.60 -18.03 6.34
CA ILE A 86 -17.56 -17.82 7.36
C ILE A 86 -17.62 -18.94 8.41
N ASP A 87 -18.80 -19.28 8.91
CA ASP A 87 -18.98 -20.34 9.91
C ASP A 87 -18.62 -21.73 9.35
N ARG A 88 -18.70 -21.92 8.03
CA ARG A 88 -18.23 -23.14 7.34
C ARG A 88 -16.71 -23.16 7.14
N GLY A 89 -16.00 -22.05 7.36
CA GLY A 89 -14.55 -21.97 7.24
C GLY A 89 -14.04 -21.32 5.96
N ILE A 90 -14.85 -20.51 5.26
CA ILE A 90 -14.39 -19.64 4.17
C ILE A 90 -14.07 -18.27 4.76
N ALA A 91 -12.81 -17.85 4.69
CA ALA A 91 -12.37 -16.56 5.20
C ALA A 91 -11.71 -15.71 4.11
N MET A 92 -11.79 -14.38 4.26
CA MET A 92 -11.14 -13.42 3.37
C MET A 92 -10.42 -12.37 4.20
N ILE A 93 -9.19 -12.06 3.79
CA ILE A 93 -8.39 -10.94 4.24
C ILE A 93 -8.42 -9.92 3.12
N PHE A 94 -8.97 -8.75 3.43
CA PHE A 94 -9.06 -7.66 2.50
C PHE A 94 -7.72 -6.92 2.42
N GLN A 95 -7.52 -6.16 1.34
CA GLN A 95 -6.35 -5.31 1.15
C GLN A 95 -6.14 -4.33 2.31
N GLU A 96 -7.21 -3.92 2.99
CA GLU A 96 -7.16 -3.10 4.19
C GLU A 96 -7.37 -3.95 5.44
N LEU A 97 -6.55 -3.73 6.46
CA LEU A 97 -6.62 -4.46 7.73
C LEU A 97 -7.92 -4.17 8.48
N SER A 98 -8.66 -5.21 8.88
CA SER A 98 -9.87 -5.11 9.70
C SER A 98 -9.59 -5.37 11.19
N VAL A 99 -8.52 -4.75 11.72
CA VAL A 99 -8.10 -4.87 13.12
C VAL A 99 -8.49 -3.66 13.96
N LEU A 100 -8.70 -3.88 15.25
CA LEU A 100 -8.86 -2.84 16.26
C LEU A 100 -7.48 -2.50 16.86
N PRO A 101 -6.85 -1.37 16.45
CA PRO A 101 -5.48 -1.04 16.86
C PRO A 101 -5.34 -0.74 18.35
N ASN A 102 -6.42 -0.28 18.99
CA ASN A 102 -6.46 0.03 20.41
C ASN A 102 -6.70 -1.20 21.31
N ARG A 103 -6.82 -2.40 20.73
CA ARG A 103 -7.11 -3.66 21.42
C ARG A 103 -5.94 -4.64 21.30
N SER A 104 -5.90 -5.62 22.19
CA SER A 104 -4.88 -6.67 22.15
C SER A 104 -5.08 -7.63 20.97
N VAL A 105 -4.07 -8.42 20.66
CA VAL A 105 -4.18 -9.52 19.70
C VAL A 105 -5.31 -10.48 20.11
N ALA A 106 -5.36 -10.90 21.37
CA ALA A 106 -6.41 -11.79 21.87
C ALA A 106 -7.83 -11.21 21.69
N GLU A 107 -8.02 -9.92 22.03
CA GLU A 107 -9.31 -9.24 21.84
C GLU A 107 -9.72 -9.18 20.36
N ASN A 108 -8.76 -8.98 19.44
CA ASN A 108 -9.02 -8.97 17.99
C ASN A 108 -9.47 -10.34 17.44
N LEU A 109 -8.86 -11.42 17.92
CA LEU A 109 -9.17 -12.79 17.51
C LEU A 109 -10.60 -13.21 17.93
N PHE A 110 -10.97 -12.90 19.17
CA PHE A 110 -12.20 -13.37 19.79
C PHE A 110 -13.35 -12.37 19.79
N ILE A 111 -13.23 -11.25 19.07
CA ILE A 111 -14.31 -10.27 18.98
C ILE A 111 -15.65 -10.91 18.55
N LEU A 112 -16.71 -10.62 19.32
CA LEU A 112 -18.06 -11.19 19.21
C LEU A 112 -18.14 -12.70 19.48
N ARG A 113 -17.08 -13.29 20.03
CA ARG A 113 -16.94 -14.71 20.42
C ARG A 113 -16.08 -14.81 21.68
N GLU A 114 -16.19 -13.80 22.55
CA GLU A 114 -15.40 -13.73 23.76
C GLU A 114 -15.75 -14.92 24.66
N PRO A 115 -14.76 -15.69 25.17
CA PRO A 115 -15.05 -16.75 26.12
C PRO A 115 -15.68 -16.14 27.37
N LEU A 116 -16.73 -16.78 27.90
CA LEU A 116 -17.48 -16.28 29.04
C LEU A 116 -17.25 -17.16 30.28
N ALA A 117 -16.79 -16.54 31.36
CA ALA A 117 -16.78 -17.13 32.69
C ALA A 117 -18.23 -17.26 33.19
N PHE A 118 -18.65 -18.49 33.49
CA PHE A 118 -20.01 -18.83 33.93
C PHE A 118 -21.12 -18.30 32.98
N GLY A 119 -20.82 -18.05 31.70
CA GLY A 119 -21.76 -17.53 30.72
C GLY A 119 -22.14 -16.04 30.90
N LEU A 120 -21.52 -15.30 31.82
CA LEU A 120 -21.98 -13.95 32.20
C LEU A 120 -20.95 -12.84 31.98
N ARG A 121 -19.65 -13.14 32.10
CA ARG A 121 -18.57 -12.14 32.01
C ARG A 121 -17.47 -12.64 31.11
N VAL A 122 -16.85 -11.73 30.36
CA VAL A 122 -15.69 -12.07 29.52
C VAL A 122 -14.55 -12.61 30.37
N ASP A 123 -14.06 -13.80 30.01
CA ASP A 123 -12.90 -14.45 30.62
C ASP A 123 -11.64 -14.09 29.86
N ALA A 124 -11.02 -12.98 30.26
CA ALA A 124 -9.78 -12.50 29.64
C ALA A 124 -8.62 -13.50 29.76
N ARG A 125 -8.57 -14.32 30.83
CA ARG A 125 -7.48 -15.29 31.03
C ARG A 125 -7.59 -16.43 30.02
N THR A 126 -8.78 -16.98 29.87
CA THR A 126 -9.04 -18.02 28.85
C THR A 126 -8.81 -17.46 27.45
N MET A 127 -9.25 -16.23 27.17
CA MET A 127 -9.05 -15.59 25.87
C MET A 127 -7.58 -15.44 25.47
N VAL A 128 -6.75 -14.93 26.39
CA VAL A 128 -5.30 -14.76 26.14
C VAL A 128 -4.62 -16.12 26.00
N ARG A 129 -4.96 -17.09 26.86
CA ARG A 129 -4.41 -18.45 26.78
C ARG A 129 -4.73 -19.13 25.45
N ASP A 130 -5.99 -19.05 25.00
CA ASP A 130 -6.44 -19.67 23.77
C ASP A 130 -5.86 -18.97 22.54
N ALA A 131 -5.72 -17.64 22.58
CA ALA A 131 -5.00 -16.88 21.55
C ALA A 131 -3.52 -17.30 21.48
N GLN A 132 -2.84 -17.42 22.62
CA GLN A 132 -1.44 -17.80 22.69
C GLN A 132 -1.20 -19.22 22.16
N ALA A 133 -2.10 -20.15 22.47
CA ALA A 133 -2.06 -21.51 21.91
C ALA A 133 -2.19 -21.52 20.37
N LEU A 134 -3.01 -20.65 19.78
CA LEU A 134 -3.10 -20.50 18.33
C LEU A 134 -1.83 -19.87 17.73
N ILE A 135 -1.28 -18.84 18.38
CA ILE A 135 -0.02 -18.21 17.98
C ILE A 135 1.09 -19.26 17.90
N GLU A 136 1.24 -20.08 18.95
CA GLU A 136 2.28 -21.12 19.03
C GLU A 136 2.06 -22.24 18.02
N ARG A 137 0.82 -22.73 17.89
CA ARG A 137 0.47 -23.82 16.95
C ARG A 137 0.85 -23.49 15.51
N TYR A 138 0.66 -22.24 15.10
CA TYR A 138 0.96 -21.78 13.74
C TYR A 138 2.29 -21.00 13.65
N ALA A 139 3.11 -21.03 14.72
CA ALA A 139 4.42 -20.40 14.79
C ALA A 139 4.44 -18.90 14.44
N PHE A 140 3.40 -18.16 14.83
CA PHE A 140 3.35 -16.72 14.66
C PHE A 140 4.28 -16.01 15.65
N SER A 141 5.04 -15.02 15.17
CA SER A 141 5.86 -14.15 16.03
C SER A 141 5.00 -12.99 16.59
N LEU A 142 4.02 -13.35 17.42
CA LEU A 142 3.07 -12.43 18.06
C LEU A 142 2.99 -12.70 19.56
N ASP A 143 2.58 -11.68 20.32
CA ASP A 143 2.18 -11.82 21.72
C ASP A 143 0.67 -11.59 21.81
N ALA A 144 -0.06 -12.55 22.37
CA ALA A 144 -1.51 -12.48 22.54
C ALA A 144 -1.97 -11.23 23.32
N SER A 145 -1.13 -10.71 24.22
CA SER A 145 -1.43 -9.56 25.07
C SER A 145 -1.01 -8.22 24.47
N ALA A 146 -0.19 -8.22 23.42
CA ALA A 146 0.29 -7.00 22.78
C ALA A 146 -0.86 -6.23 22.13
N ARG A 147 -0.82 -4.89 22.22
CA ARG A 147 -1.76 -4.01 21.50
C ARG A 147 -1.44 -4.01 20.02
N VAL A 148 -2.44 -4.19 19.18
CA VAL A 148 -2.24 -4.30 17.72
C VAL A 148 -1.66 -3.02 17.11
N GLY A 149 -2.00 -1.85 17.66
CA GLY A 149 -1.47 -0.56 17.20
C GLY A 149 0.03 -0.39 17.42
N ASP A 150 0.64 -1.15 18.34
CA ASP A 150 2.07 -1.10 18.63
C ASP A 150 2.87 -2.09 17.78
N LEU A 151 2.19 -3.01 17.07
CA LEU A 151 2.80 -4.01 16.21
C LEU A 151 3.28 -3.40 14.88
N ALA A 152 4.34 -3.99 14.31
CA ALA A 152 4.75 -3.74 12.93
C ALA A 152 3.65 -4.13 11.94
N PHE A 153 3.64 -3.55 10.74
CA PHE A 153 2.56 -3.74 9.79
C PHE A 153 2.36 -5.22 9.42
N ALA A 154 3.44 -5.97 9.14
CA ALA A 154 3.36 -7.40 8.88
C ALA A 154 2.74 -8.21 10.03
N GLN A 155 3.04 -7.83 11.26
CA GLN A 155 2.46 -8.47 12.45
C GLN A 155 0.95 -8.18 12.54
N ARG A 156 0.50 -6.99 12.15
CA ARG A 156 -0.94 -6.68 12.04
C ARG A 156 -1.61 -7.53 10.96
N GLN A 157 -0.93 -7.78 9.84
CA GLN A 157 -1.38 -8.74 8.81
C GLN A 157 -1.54 -10.15 9.39
N MET A 158 -0.56 -10.60 10.19
CA MET A 158 -0.61 -11.89 10.87
C MET A 158 -1.78 -11.99 11.85
N VAL A 159 -2.14 -10.89 12.53
CA VAL A 159 -3.34 -10.85 13.39
C VAL A 159 -4.62 -11.11 12.58
N GLU A 160 -4.76 -10.56 11.38
CA GLU A 160 -5.93 -10.83 10.51
C GLU A 160 -5.98 -12.29 10.04
N ILE A 161 -4.82 -12.84 9.67
CA ILE A 161 -4.69 -14.26 9.32
C ILE A 161 -5.11 -15.13 10.52
N LEU A 162 -4.59 -14.83 11.70
CA LEU A 162 -4.85 -15.60 12.91
C LEU A 162 -6.31 -15.48 13.37
N LYS A 163 -6.92 -14.31 13.21
CA LYS A 163 -8.35 -14.09 13.43
C LYS A 163 -9.20 -14.98 12.53
N ALA A 164 -8.86 -15.10 11.24
CA ALA A 164 -9.54 -16.02 10.32
C ALA A 164 -9.38 -17.49 10.77
N ILE A 165 -8.17 -17.90 11.14
CA ILE A 165 -7.87 -19.27 11.59
C ILE A 165 -8.59 -19.60 12.89
N SER A 166 -8.69 -18.65 13.83
CA SER A 166 -9.43 -18.81 15.08
C SER A 166 -10.93 -19.08 14.88
N ARG A 167 -11.45 -18.84 13.66
CA ARG A 167 -12.83 -19.18 13.23
C ARG A 167 -12.93 -20.53 12.53
N GLY A 168 -11.84 -21.29 12.45
CA GLY A 168 -11.80 -22.57 11.77
C GLY A 168 -11.71 -22.44 10.24
N ALA A 169 -11.04 -21.40 9.73
CA ALA A 169 -10.83 -21.23 8.30
C ALA A 169 -10.12 -22.45 7.69
N LYS A 170 -10.72 -23.02 6.64
CA LYS A 170 -10.17 -24.08 5.78
C LYS A 170 -9.80 -23.55 4.40
N LEU A 171 -10.39 -22.43 4.00
CA LEU A 171 -10.04 -21.66 2.82
C LEU A 171 -9.81 -20.20 3.22
N LEU A 172 -8.69 -19.64 2.79
CA LEU A 172 -8.32 -18.26 3.06
C LEU A 172 -8.06 -17.50 1.75
N VAL A 173 -8.87 -16.49 1.47
CA VAL A 173 -8.63 -15.55 0.37
C VAL A 173 -7.78 -14.40 0.87
N MET A 174 -6.64 -14.14 0.26
CA MET A 174 -5.76 -13.02 0.58
C MET A 174 -5.74 -12.04 -0.59
N ASP A 175 -6.29 -10.84 -0.39
CA ASP A 175 -6.35 -9.80 -1.41
C ASP A 175 -5.21 -8.77 -1.26
N GLU A 176 -4.20 -8.86 -2.13
CA GLU A 176 -2.99 -8.03 -2.16
C GLU A 176 -2.22 -7.90 -0.82
N PRO A 177 -1.91 -9.02 -0.15
CA PRO A 177 -1.37 -8.98 1.22
C PRO A 177 0.07 -8.45 1.34
N THR A 178 0.80 -8.29 0.22
CA THR A 178 2.20 -7.84 0.19
C THR A 178 2.39 -6.42 -0.34
N SER A 179 1.32 -5.69 -0.68
CA SER A 179 1.38 -4.40 -1.38
C SER A 179 2.11 -3.29 -0.61
N SER A 180 2.21 -3.40 0.72
CA SER A 180 2.84 -2.43 1.62
C SER A 180 3.90 -3.08 2.53
N LEU A 181 4.30 -4.32 2.23
CA LEU A 181 5.29 -5.06 3.02
C LEU A 181 6.70 -4.83 2.50
N THR A 182 7.62 -4.75 3.44
CA THR A 182 9.05 -4.78 3.17
C THR A 182 9.51 -6.21 2.86
N ILE A 183 10.70 -6.37 2.25
CA ILE A 183 11.23 -7.70 1.88
C ILE A 183 11.29 -8.65 3.10
N HIS A 184 11.70 -8.16 4.27
CA HIS A 184 11.80 -9.00 5.47
C HIS A 184 10.42 -9.39 6.04
N GLU A 185 9.48 -8.46 5.97
CA GLU A 185 8.09 -8.68 6.37
C GLU A 185 7.38 -9.68 5.45
N GLU A 186 7.65 -9.58 4.16
CA GLU A 186 7.18 -10.50 3.12
C GLU A 186 7.68 -11.93 3.38
N GLU A 187 8.97 -12.12 3.73
CA GLU A 187 9.49 -13.44 4.13
C GLU A 187 8.72 -14.05 5.31
N THR A 188 8.32 -13.22 6.27
CA THR A 188 7.57 -13.70 7.42
C THR A 188 6.13 -14.10 7.05
N LEU A 189 5.49 -13.32 6.18
CA LEU A 189 4.21 -13.70 5.59
C LEU A 189 4.32 -15.00 4.78
N PHE A 190 5.41 -15.17 4.01
CA PHE A 190 5.61 -16.36 3.17
C PHE A 190 5.80 -17.62 3.99
N ARG A 191 6.58 -17.56 5.08
CA ARG A 191 6.66 -18.66 6.06
C ARG A 191 5.31 -19.00 6.64
N THR A 192 4.53 -17.97 7.00
CA THR A 192 3.17 -18.15 7.51
C THR A 192 2.30 -18.89 6.49
N ILE A 193 2.27 -18.42 5.24
CA ILE A 193 1.53 -19.07 4.14
C ILE A 193 1.93 -20.54 4.01
N GLY A 194 3.24 -20.83 4.02
CA GLY A 194 3.76 -22.20 4.00
C GLY A 194 3.23 -23.06 5.16
N GLN A 195 3.20 -22.51 6.38
CA GLN A 195 2.66 -23.20 7.55
C GLN A 195 1.15 -23.49 7.42
N LEU A 196 0.38 -22.53 6.89
CA LEU A 196 -1.06 -22.73 6.65
C LEU A 196 -1.32 -23.84 5.64
N LYS A 197 -0.55 -23.88 4.54
CA LYS A 197 -0.60 -24.97 3.55
C LYS A 197 -0.34 -26.34 4.19
N GLN A 198 0.70 -26.44 5.02
CA GLN A 198 1.03 -27.68 5.73
C GLN A 198 -0.09 -28.14 6.68
N ASN A 199 -0.90 -27.21 7.18
CA ASN A 199 -2.08 -27.50 7.99
C ASN A 199 -3.35 -27.78 7.14
N GLY A 200 -3.22 -27.94 5.83
CA GLY A 200 -4.32 -28.28 4.91
C GLY A 200 -5.23 -27.11 4.56
N ILE A 201 -4.87 -25.87 4.90
CA ILE A 201 -5.65 -24.69 4.57
C ILE A 201 -5.40 -24.34 3.10
N GLY A 202 -6.46 -24.30 2.28
CA GLY A 202 -6.37 -23.79 0.91
C GLY A 202 -6.30 -22.27 0.91
N ILE A 203 -5.54 -21.70 -0.02
CA ILE A 203 -5.28 -20.26 -0.09
C ILE A 203 -5.55 -19.77 -1.51
N VAL A 204 -6.39 -18.73 -1.64
CA VAL A 204 -6.46 -17.93 -2.88
C VAL A 204 -5.59 -16.71 -2.66
N TYR A 205 -4.53 -16.58 -3.46
CA TYR A 205 -3.59 -15.47 -3.35
C TYR A 205 -3.77 -14.49 -4.50
N ILE A 206 -4.28 -13.29 -4.22
CA ILE A 206 -4.43 -12.24 -5.24
C ILE A 206 -3.27 -11.27 -5.06
N SER A 207 -2.47 -11.09 -6.10
CA SER A 207 -1.36 -10.14 -6.11
C SER A 207 -1.04 -9.70 -7.53
N HIS A 208 -0.51 -8.49 -7.67
CA HIS A 208 0.10 -7.99 -8.90
C HIS A 208 1.64 -8.09 -8.87
N ARG A 209 2.22 -8.57 -7.76
CA ARG A 209 3.66 -8.79 -7.62
C ARG A 209 4.01 -10.18 -8.16
N MET A 210 4.50 -10.22 -9.38
CA MET A 210 4.73 -11.47 -10.13
C MET A 210 5.81 -12.36 -9.50
N ALA A 211 6.84 -11.77 -8.89
CA ALA A 211 7.88 -12.52 -8.18
C ALA A 211 7.30 -13.34 -7.02
N ASP A 212 6.44 -12.72 -6.20
CA ASP A 212 5.72 -13.36 -5.10
C ASP A 212 4.86 -14.51 -5.62
N VAL A 213 4.14 -14.27 -6.72
CA VAL A 213 3.22 -15.25 -7.34
C VAL A 213 3.94 -16.51 -7.79
N LEU A 214 5.06 -16.35 -8.51
CA LEU A 214 5.86 -17.49 -8.98
C LEU A 214 6.48 -18.28 -7.83
N ARG A 215 6.82 -17.60 -6.73
CA ARG A 215 7.47 -18.19 -5.57
C ARG A 215 6.50 -18.94 -4.64
N LEU A 216 5.29 -18.42 -4.46
CA LEU A 216 4.35 -18.91 -3.44
C LEU A 216 3.32 -19.92 -3.95
N SER A 217 2.93 -19.78 -5.21
CA SER A 217 1.75 -20.46 -5.74
C SER A 217 2.10 -21.87 -6.19
N ASP A 218 1.14 -22.78 -6.09
CA ASP A 218 1.19 -24.09 -6.74
C ASP A 218 0.54 -24.04 -8.12
N ARG A 219 -0.48 -23.19 -8.29
CA ARG A 219 -1.16 -22.94 -9.56
C ARG A 219 -1.47 -21.46 -9.73
N ILE A 220 -1.52 -21.02 -10.98
CA ILE A 220 -1.83 -19.64 -11.33
C ILE A 220 -3.02 -19.62 -12.31
N SER A 221 -4.03 -18.84 -12.01
CA SER A 221 -5.13 -18.57 -12.95
C SER A 221 -5.25 -17.06 -13.18
N ILE A 222 -5.60 -16.67 -14.40
CA ILE A 222 -5.67 -15.27 -14.83
C ILE A 222 -7.11 -14.99 -15.26
N ILE A 223 -7.75 -13.99 -14.67
CA ILE A 223 -9.02 -13.46 -15.19
C ILE A 223 -8.73 -12.38 -16.22
N LYS A 224 -9.23 -12.58 -17.44
CA LYS A 224 -9.12 -11.64 -18.56
C LYS A 224 -10.48 -11.47 -19.23
N ASP A 225 -10.92 -10.22 -19.36
CA ASP A 225 -12.23 -9.84 -19.93
C ASP A 225 -13.38 -10.69 -19.37
N GLY A 226 -13.37 -10.94 -18.06
CA GLY A 226 -14.40 -11.70 -17.35
C GLY A 226 -14.36 -13.21 -17.55
N ARG A 227 -13.32 -13.77 -18.17
CA ARG A 227 -13.10 -15.21 -18.35
C ARG A 227 -11.83 -15.66 -17.65
N LEU A 228 -11.77 -16.94 -17.26
CA LEU A 228 -10.58 -17.53 -16.64
C LEU A 228 -9.66 -18.14 -17.70
N VAL A 229 -8.36 -17.91 -17.57
CA VAL A 229 -7.28 -18.52 -18.35
C VAL A 229 -6.36 -19.27 -17.39
N GLY A 230 -6.07 -20.54 -17.70
CA GLY A 230 -5.28 -21.44 -16.83
C GLY A 230 -6.10 -22.64 -16.33
N PRO A 231 -5.64 -23.35 -15.27
CA PRO A 231 -4.47 -23.01 -14.45
C PRO A 231 -3.13 -23.25 -15.14
N LEU A 232 -2.14 -22.42 -14.81
CA LEU A 232 -0.75 -22.53 -15.23
C LEU A 232 0.10 -23.10 -14.10
N ASP A 233 1.15 -23.83 -14.49
CA ASP A 233 2.20 -24.33 -13.60
C ASP A 233 3.29 -23.24 -13.43
N PRO A 234 3.49 -22.71 -12.20
CA PRO A 234 4.48 -21.69 -11.90
C PRO A 234 5.91 -22.07 -12.34
N SER A 235 6.25 -23.36 -12.33
CA SER A 235 7.58 -23.85 -12.72
C SER A 235 7.82 -23.85 -14.23
N LYS A 236 6.75 -23.68 -15.03
CA LYS A 236 6.78 -23.73 -16.50
C LYS A 236 6.40 -22.40 -17.16
N THR A 237 6.28 -21.33 -16.37
CA THR A 237 5.92 -20.00 -16.86
C THR A 237 6.94 -18.96 -16.40
N SER A 238 6.87 -17.76 -16.96
CA SER A 238 7.72 -16.64 -16.60
C SER A 238 6.88 -15.39 -16.34
N ILE A 239 7.50 -14.37 -15.74
CA ILE A 239 6.86 -13.08 -15.49
C ILE A 239 6.37 -12.47 -16.81
N GLU A 240 7.17 -12.56 -17.87
CA GLU A 240 6.86 -12.03 -19.20
C GLU A 240 5.65 -12.73 -19.80
N ASN A 241 5.59 -14.07 -19.69
CA ASN A 241 4.46 -14.85 -20.19
C ASN A 241 3.16 -14.51 -19.47
N ILE A 242 3.20 -14.39 -18.13
CA ILE A 242 2.04 -13.98 -17.34
C ILE A 242 1.59 -12.56 -17.73
N ALA A 243 2.53 -11.62 -17.86
CA ALA A 243 2.23 -10.25 -18.26
C ALA A 243 1.62 -10.16 -19.68
N ALA A 244 2.13 -10.96 -20.62
CA ALA A 244 1.59 -11.06 -21.97
C ALA A 244 0.15 -11.63 -21.98
N MET A 245 -0.14 -12.62 -21.13
CA MET A 245 -1.48 -13.18 -20.99
C MET A 245 -2.46 -12.18 -20.37
N MET A 246 -2.01 -11.33 -19.43
CA MET A 246 -2.82 -10.28 -18.82
C MET A 246 -3.12 -9.14 -19.79
N SER A 247 -2.15 -8.78 -20.64
CA SER A 247 -2.25 -7.66 -21.59
C SER A 247 -3.18 -7.97 -22.76
N ARG A 248 -3.95 -6.98 -23.23
CA ARG A 248 -4.67 -7.10 -24.51
C ARG A 248 -3.67 -7.24 -25.67
N PRO A 249 -3.98 -8.03 -26.73
CA PRO A 249 -3.23 -7.93 -27.97
C PRO A 249 -3.39 -6.51 -28.50
N LYS A 250 -2.36 -5.68 -28.32
CA LYS A 250 -2.26 -4.41 -29.02
C LYS A 250 -1.68 -4.72 -30.40
N GLY A 251 -2.49 -4.51 -31.43
CA GLY A 251 -1.94 -3.86 -32.62
C GLY A 251 -1.24 -2.59 -32.17
N GLU A 252 -0.05 -2.36 -32.70
CA GLU A 252 0.91 -1.31 -32.34
C GLU A 252 1.86 -1.66 -31.17
N SER A 253 2.98 -2.25 -31.62
CA SER A 253 4.38 -2.13 -31.19
C SER A 253 4.69 -1.46 -29.84
N PRO A 254 5.70 -1.94 -29.08
CA PRO A 254 6.35 -1.10 -28.08
C PRO A 254 6.90 0.12 -28.81
N LEU A 255 6.28 1.27 -28.58
CA LEU A 255 6.87 2.54 -28.96
C LEU A 255 8.19 2.65 -28.18
N PRO A 256 9.31 2.96 -28.86
CA PRO A 256 10.56 3.24 -28.18
C PRO A 256 10.30 4.32 -27.14
N THR A 257 10.86 4.14 -25.94
CA THR A 257 11.02 5.22 -24.98
C THR A 257 11.54 6.43 -25.74
N ALA A 258 10.66 7.41 -25.94
CA ALA A 258 11.08 8.72 -26.40
C ALA A 258 12.24 9.11 -25.47
N ALA A 259 13.36 9.47 -26.08
CA ALA A 259 14.57 9.86 -25.36
C ALA A 259 14.17 10.70 -24.15
N ALA A 260 14.59 10.27 -22.96
CA ALA A 260 14.42 11.05 -21.75
C ALA A 260 14.76 12.50 -22.09
N PRO A 261 13.88 13.49 -21.80
CA PRO A 261 14.26 14.88 -22.01
C PRO A 261 15.60 15.09 -21.31
N ALA A 262 16.54 15.72 -22.02
CA ALA A 262 17.92 15.88 -21.56
C ALA A 262 17.91 16.29 -20.07
N LYS A 263 18.49 15.41 -19.21
CA LYS A 263 18.64 15.67 -17.79
C LYS A 263 19.21 17.09 -17.65
N ARG A 264 18.54 17.93 -16.84
CA ARG A 264 19.03 19.28 -16.58
C ARG A 264 20.49 19.16 -16.12
N PRO A 265 21.42 19.93 -16.70
CA PRO A 265 22.77 19.99 -16.15
C PRO A 265 22.65 20.40 -14.67
N PRO A 266 23.47 19.85 -13.76
CA PRO A 266 23.43 20.23 -12.35
C PRO A 266 23.49 21.75 -12.28
N ALA A 267 22.43 22.35 -11.74
CA ALA A 267 22.40 23.80 -11.58
C ALA A 267 23.60 24.19 -10.74
N THR A 268 24.41 25.12 -11.24
CA THR A 268 25.34 25.85 -10.38
C THR A 268 24.47 26.55 -9.33
N PRO A 269 24.78 26.48 -8.02
CA PRO A 269 23.93 27.07 -6.99
C PRO A 269 23.98 28.59 -7.13
N VAL A 270 23.03 29.14 -7.87
CA VAL A 270 22.83 30.58 -8.05
C VAL A 270 21.52 30.92 -7.37
N GLY A 271 21.54 31.06 -6.04
CA GLY A 271 20.36 31.49 -5.28
C GLY A 271 20.30 30.97 -3.85
N THR A 272 19.25 31.38 -3.15
CA THR A 272 18.90 30.86 -1.82
C THR A 272 18.24 29.49 -1.97
N PRO A 273 18.72 28.44 -1.28
CA PRO A 273 18.10 27.12 -1.33
C PRO A 273 16.63 27.15 -0.90
N ALA A 274 15.79 26.33 -1.53
CA ALA A 274 14.41 26.16 -1.10
C ALA A 274 14.33 25.46 0.27
N LEU A 275 15.28 24.54 0.53
CA LEU A 275 15.50 23.92 1.82
C LEU A 275 16.99 23.91 2.12
N GLU A 276 17.37 24.26 3.34
CA GLU A 276 18.69 23.96 3.89
C GLU A 276 18.55 23.41 5.31
N VAL A 277 19.24 22.30 5.57
CA VAL A 277 19.22 21.55 6.82
C VAL A 277 20.66 21.39 7.28
N ARG A 278 20.95 21.75 8.53
CA ARG A 278 22.26 21.58 9.15
C ARG A 278 22.12 20.88 10.50
N ASP A 279 22.90 19.81 10.66
CA ASP A 279 23.07 19.04 11.90
C ASP A 279 21.73 18.57 12.50
N LEU A 280 20.77 18.22 11.64
CA LEU A 280 19.46 17.78 12.10
C LEU A 280 19.55 16.40 12.75
N ALA A 281 18.96 16.27 13.93
CA ALA A 281 18.93 15.03 14.69
C ALA A 281 17.60 14.88 15.44
N THR A 282 17.29 13.63 15.82
CA THR A 282 16.19 13.30 16.73
C THR A 282 16.71 12.39 17.83
N SER A 283 16.00 12.32 18.95
CA SER A 283 16.46 11.59 20.14
C SER A 283 16.69 10.09 19.90
N ARG A 284 16.04 9.51 18.88
CA ARG A 284 15.98 8.05 18.68
C ARG A 284 16.41 7.56 17.31
N LYS A 285 16.47 8.41 16.29
CA LYS A 285 16.51 7.89 14.91
C LYS A 285 17.37 8.66 13.93
N LEU A 286 17.36 9.98 13.94
CA LEU A 286 18.14 10.80 13.01
C LEU A 286 19.35 11.35 13.73
N SER A 287 20.47 11.42 13.05
CA SER A 287 21.69 12.00 13.58
C SER A 287 22.45 12.68 12.46
N ASP A 288 22.90 13.92 12.68
CA ASP A 288 23.85 14.60 11.79
C ASP A 288 23.39 14.65 10.33
N ILE A 289 22.12 15.04 10.13
CA ILE A 289 21.54 15.19 8.80
C ILE A 289 21.81 16.61 8.29
N SER A 290 22.61 16.70 7.23
CA SER A 290 22.91 17.96 6.55
C SER A 290 22.71 17.82 5.03
N LEU A 291 21.76 18.60 4.50
CA LEU A 291 21.42 18.67 3.07
C LEU A 291 20.87 20.04 2.68
N SER A 292 20.98 20.37 1.40
CA SER A 292 20.23 21.46 0.76
C SER A 292 19.37 20.90 -0.36
N ILE A 293 18.34 21.64 -0.77
CA ILE A 293 17.56 21.39 -1.99
C ILE A 293 17.29 22.74 -2.66
N ASP A 294 17.64 22.85 -3.94
CA ASP A 294 17.45 24.08 -4.70
C ASP A 294 16.01 24.21 -5.26
N PRO A 295 15.54 25.43 -5.56
CA PRO A 295 14.24 25.62 -6.20
C PRO A 295 14.13 24.82 -7.50
N GLY A 296 13.06 24.01 -7.62
CA GLY A 296 12.82 23.16 -8.78
C GLY A 296 13.71 21.92 -8.90
N GLU A 297 14.55 21.64 -7.90
CA GLU A 297 15.35 20.41 -7.80
C GLU A 297 14.51 19.27 -7.20
N ILE A 298 14.63 18.08 -7.78
CA ILE A 298 14.10 16.82 -7.25
C ILE A 298 15.25 16.04 -6.62
N VAL A 299 15.26 15.95 -5.29
CA VAL A 299 16.23 15.14 -4.55
C VAL A 299 15.58 13.84 -4.11
N GLY A 300 16.10 12.72 -4.61
CA GLY A 300 15.70 11.38 -4.22
C GLY A 300 16.34 10.95 -2.91
N LEU A 301 15.58 10.24 -2.07
CA LEU A 301 16.06 9.68 -0.80
C LEU A 301 15.96 8.16 -0.83
N ALA A 302 17.07 7.51 -1.16
CA ALA A 302 17.22 6.06 -1.12
C ALA A 302 17.66 5.59 0.27
N GLY A 303 17.35 4.35 0.63
CA GLY A 303 17.76 3.78 1.90
C GLY A 303 16.98 2.51 2.20
N LEU A 304 17.58 1.64 3.01
CA LEU A 304 16.88 0.43 3.47
C LEU A 304 15.74 0.80 4.43
N VAL A 305 14.85 -0.16 4.66
CA VAL A 305 13.78 -0.02 5.65
C VAL A 305 14.38 0.30 7.01
N GLY A 306 13.76 1.25 7.71
CA GLY A 306 14.27 1.71 9.00
C GLY A 306 15.56 2.54 8.89
N SER A 307 16.00 2.96 7.70
CA SER A 307 17.09 3.93 7.57
C SER A 307 16.71 5.33 8.08
N GLY A 308 15.42 5.63 8.23
CA GLY A 308 14.92 6.92 8.74
C GLY A 308 14.38 7.87 7.67
N ARG A 309 14.14 7.42 6.43
CA ARG A 309 13.64 8.26 5.32
C ARG A 309 12.35 8.99 5.66
N SER A 310 11.29 8.24 5.97
CA SER A 310 9.99 8.80 6.38
C SER A 310 10.10 9.59 7.68
N THR A 311 11.02 9.19 8.58
CA THR A 311 11.32 9.96 9.80
C THR A 311 11.88 11.34 9.46
N LEU A 312 12.75 11.45 8.47
CA LEU A 312 13.28 12.74 8.00
C LEU A 312 12.17 13.59 7.40
N GLY A 313 11.32 13.04 6.53
CA GLY A 313 10.16 13.76 5.99
C GLY A 313 9.24 14.31 7.09
N LYS A 314 8.91 13.47 8.09
CA LYS A 314 8.10 13.85 9.26
C LYS A 314 8.79 14.87 10.17
N ALA A 315 10.11 14.81 10.31
CA ALA A 315 10.90 15.80 11.06
C ALA A 315 10.86 17.17 10.38
N LEU A 316 11.10 17.22 9.07
CA LEU A 316 11.08 18.46 8.26
C LEU A 316 9.69 19.10 8.23
N PHE A 317 8.63 18.28 8.21
CA PHE A 317 7.26 18.77 8.27
C PHE A 317 6.81 19.16 9.70
N GLY A 318 7.66 18.95 10.72
CA GLY A 318 7.39 19.35 12.10
C GLY A 318 6.42 18.45 12.87
N ILE A 319 6.23 17.20 12.43
CA ILE A 319 5.43 16.18 13.15
C ILE A 319 6.18 15.71 14.40
N LEU A 320 7.51 15.59 14.31
CA LEU A 320 8.35 15.13 15.42
C LEU A 320 8.75 16.32 16.30
N SER A 321 8.48 16.23 17.60
CA SER A 321 8.75 17.30 18.56
C SER A 321 10.18 17.30 19.13
N ASP A 322 10.91 16.18 18.99
CA ASP A 322 12.23 15.93 19.55
C ASP A 322 13.37 16.22 18.55
N VAL A 323 13.17 17.19 17.65
CA VAL A 323 14.11 17.54 16.58
C VAL A 323 15.05 18.65 17.03
N SER A 324 16.35 18.44 16.86
CA SER A 324 17.41 19.45 17.02
C SER A 324 18.06 19.78 15.67
N GLY A 325 18.89 20.81 15.64
CA GLY A 325 19.56 21.30 14.43
C GLY A 325 18.88 22.53 13.83
N HIS A 326 19.30 22.91 12.63
CA HIS A 326 18.85 24.12 11.95
C HIS A 326 18.14 23.76 10.65
N ILE A 327 16.96 24.35 10.43
CA ILE A 327 16.19 24.23 9.20
C ILE A 327 15.92 25.65 8.71
N THR A 328 16.24 25.94 7.45
CA THR A 328 15.82 27.16 6.76
C THR A 328 15.04 26.78 5.50
N VAL A 329 13.99 27.53 5.20
CA VAL A 329 13.12 27.31 4.03
C VAL A 329 13.06 28.60 3.23
N ALA A 330 13.66 28.59 2.03
CA ALA A 330 13.86 29.77 1.19
C ALA A 330 14.47 30.95 1.98
N GLY A 331 15.53 30.67 2.74
CA GLY A 331 16.30 31.66 3.51
C GLY A 331 15.76 31.96 4.91
N GLU A 332 14.51 31.59 5.20
CA GLU A 332 13.89 31.90 6.50
C GLU A 332 14.07 30.75 7.51
N PRO A 333 14.53 31.02 8.74
CA PRO A 333 14.69 29.99 9.77
C PRO A 333 13.33 29.43 10.23
N VAL A 334 13.21 28.11 10.25
CA VAL A 334 12.01 27.41 10.69
C VAL A 334 12.33 26.62 11.96
N ARG A 335 11.66 26.97 13.06
CA ARG A 335 11.78 26.21 14.30
C ARG A 335 11.15 24.82 14.10
N PRO A 336 11.88 23.73 14.34
CA PRO A 336 11.35 22.38 14.15
C PRO A 336 10.28 22.03 15.21
N GLY A 337 9.58 20.91 15.00
CA GLY A 337 8.55 20.41 15.92
C GLY A 337 7.22 21.16 15.89
N SER A 338 6.90 21.85 14.80
CA SER A 338 5.59 22.47 14.61
C SER A 338 5.12 22.39 13.16
N VAL A 339 4.10 21.56 12.93
CA VAL A 339 3.42 21.42 11.64
C VAL A 339 2.91 22.77 11.12
N SER A 340 2.26 23.57 11.97
CA SER A 340 1.74 24.88 11.54
C SER A 340 2.83 25.85 11.08
N ARG A 341 4.03 25.81 11.69
CA ARG A 341 5.16 26.64 11.26
C ARG A 341 5.77 26.13 9.95
N ALA A 342 5.88 24.81 9.78
CA ALA A 342 6.36 24.21 8.53
C ALA A 342 5.43 24.57 7.35
N ILE A 343 4.12 24.45 7.53
CA ILE A 343 3.12 24.85 6.53
C ILE A 343 3.23 26.34 6.21
N ALA A 344 3.33 27.20 7.22
CA ALA A 344 3.48 28.65 7.03
C ALA A 344 4.77 29.03 6.30
N ALA A 345 5.84 28.25 6.48
CA ALA A 345 7.11 28.42 5.76
C ALA A 345 7.04 27.91 4.30
N GLY A 346 5.97 27.22 3.91
CA GLY A 346 5.76 26.67 2.57
C GLY A 346 6.23 25.23 2.42
N VAL A 347 6.31 24.45 3.49
CA VAL A 347 6.58 23.01 3.44
C VAL A 347 5.26 22.24 3.34
N ALA A 348 5.18 21.29 2.40
CA ALA A 348 4.08 20.37 2.25
C ALA A 348 4.56 18.91 2.33
N LEU A 349 3.70 18.02 2.84
CA LEU A 349 3.99 16.58 2.96
C LEU A 349 2.84 15.74 2.39
N VAL A 350 3.13 14.97 1.35
CA VAL A 350 2.30 13.85 0.93
C VAL A 350 2.82 12.61 1.66
N PRO A 351 2.08 12.08 2.66
CA PRO A 351 2.53 10.94 3.45
C PRO A 351 2.34 9.62 2.71
N GLU A 352 3.06 8.59 3.17
CA GLU A 352 2.94 7.20 2.70
C GLU A 352 1.52 6.67 2.87
N ASP A 353 0.95 6.77 4.09
CA ASP A 353 -0.43 6.37 4.34
C ASP A 353 -1.40 7.53 4.08
N ARG A 354 -1.85 7.63 2.82
CA ARG A 354 -2.83 8.63 2.41
C ARG A 354 -4.17 8.55 3.17
N ARG A 355 -4.54 7.41 3.76
CA ARG A 355 -5.86 7.21 4.41
C ARG A 355 -5.82 7.63 5.87
N LEU A 356 -4.76 7.25 6.59
CA LEU A 356 -4.58 7.60 7.99
C LEU A 356 -4.00 9.01 8.15
N GLU A 357 -3.06 9.40 7.28
CA GLU A 357 -2.30 10.65 7.42
C GLU A 357 -2.66 11.69 6.34
N GLY A 358 -3.15 11.25 5.17
CA GLY A 358 -3.37 12.13 4.01
C GLY A 358 -4.79 12.70 3.84
N LEU A 359 -5.84 12.00 4.30
CA LEU A 359 -7.24 12.33 4.01
C LEU A 359 -8.13 12.20 5.23
N VAL A 360 -9.17 13.02 5.28
CA VAL A 360 -10.33 12.80 6.16
C VAL A 360 -11.39 12.07 5.34
N GLY A 361 -11.32 10.74 5.31
CA GLY A 361 -12.09 9.90 4.39
C GLY A 361 -13.61 10.12 4.41
N GLY A 362 -14.18 10.38 5.59
CA GLY A 362 -15.61 10.63 5.77
C GLY A 362 -16.10 12.00 5.31
N ARG A 363 -15.18 12.91 4.93
CA ARG A 363 -15.47 14.27 4.45
C ARG A 363 -15.45 14.34 2.93
N SER A 364 -16.02 15.40 2.39
CA SER A 364 -16.11 15.59 0.94
C SER A 364 -14.74 15.86 0.30
N ILE A 365 -14.66 15.71 -1.02
CA ILE A 365 -13.45 16.05 -1.78
C ILE A 365 -13.11 17.53 -1.60
N GLU A 366 -14.09 18.43 -1.73
CA GLU A 366 -13.84 19.86 -1.62
C GLU A 366 -13.41 20.29 -0.19
N GLU A 367 -13.95 19.64 0.85
CA GLU A 367 -13.52 19.85 2.24
C GLU A 367 -12.06 19.43 2.44
N ASN A 368 -11.68 18.25 1.93
CA ASN A 368 -10.30 17.75 2.02
C ASN A 368 -9.32 18.69 1.31
N LEU A 369 -9.73 19.23 0.15
CA LEU A 369 -8.91 20.10 -0.68
C LEU A 369 -8.71 21.48 -0.02
N ALA A 370 -9.76 22.02 0.59
CA ALA A 370 -9.70 23.31 1.29
C ALA A 370 -9.01 23.25 2.65
N LEU A 371 -8.86 22.06 3.25
CA LEU A 371 -8.47 21.89 4.65
C LEU A 371 -7.15 22.61 5.05
N PRO A 372 -6.05 22.54 4.27
CA PRO A 372 -4.82 23.25 4.62
C PRO A 372 -4.96 24.78 4.59
N ARG A 373 -5.94 25.29 3.83
CA ARG A 373 -6.22 26.73 3.62
C ARG A 373 -7.55 27.17 4.24
N LEU A 374 -8.05 26.45 5.25
CA LEU A 374 -9.40 26.66 5.75
C LEU A 374 -9.65 28.11 6.20
N SER A 375 -8.62 28.78 6.76
CA SER A 375 -8.65 30.20 7.14
C SER A 375 -8.95 31.14 5.97
N ASP A 376 -8.47 30.83 4.76
CA ASP A 376 -8.58 31.70 3.59
C ASP A 376 -10.02 31.78 3.06
N PHE A 377 -10.84 30.79 3.43
CA PHE A 377 -12.24 30.70 3.08
C PHE A 377 -13.16 31.24 4.17
N SER A 378 -12.62 31.64 5.33
CA SER A 378 -13.44 32.24 6.37
C SER A 378 -13.71 33.72 6.11
N LEU A 379 -14.98 34.11 6.11
CA LEU A 379 -15.39 35.49 5.83
C LEU A 379 -15.28 36.42 7.06
N ALA A 380 -15.17 35.88 8.28
CA ALA A 380 -15.17 36.67 9.51
C ALA A 380 -14.29 36.04 10.62
N GLY A 381 -13.00 35.82 10.33
CA GLY A 381 -12.06 35.24 11.29
C GLY A 381 -12.31 33.74 11.57
N ARG A 382 -11.67 33.15 12.58
CA ARG A 382 -11.65 31.68 12.78
C ARG A 382 -13.03 31.01 12.92
N PHE A 383 -14.07 31.76 13.31
CA PHE A 383 -15.44 31.25 13.50
C PHE A 383 -16.46 31.83 12.50
N GLY A 384 -15.98 32.53 11.48
CA GLY A 384 -16.84 33.12 10.45
C GLY A 384 -17.46 32.09 9.49
N PRO A 385 -18.49 32.47 8.73
CA PRO A 385 -19.08 31.61 7.71
C PRO A 385 -18.07 31.31 6.60
N MET A 386 -18.12 30.08 6.07
CA MET A 386 -17.25 29.64 4.99
C MET A 386 -17.75 30.14 3.63
N ALA A 387 -16.85 30.70 2.83
CA ALA A 387 -17.06 31.07 1.44
C ALA A 387 -17.14 29.83 0.54
N LYS A 388 -18.23 29.05 0.65
CA LYS A 388 -18.42 27.78 -0.08
C LYS A 388 -18.17 27.90 -1.58
N ALA A 389 -18.60 29.00 -2.21
CA ALA A 389 -18.36 29.24 -3.63
C ALA A 389 -16.87 29.23 -4.00
N ARG A 390 -15.99 29.76 -3.13
CA ARG A 390 -14.53 29.76 -3.34
C ARG A 390 -13.94 28.36 -3.15
N ILE A 391 -14.46 27.58 -2.21
CA ILE A 391 -14.07 26.17 -1.99
C ILE A 391 -14.42 25.33 -3.22
N THR A 392 -15.65 25.44 -3.72
CA THR A 392 -16.09 24.72 -4.92
C THR A 392 -15.32 25.18 -6.18
N ALA A 393 -14.93 26.46 -6.28
CA ALA A 393 -14.09 26.94 -7.37
C ALA A 393 -12.69 26.32 -7.33
N LEU A 394 -12.06 26.25 -6.15
CA LEU A 394 -10.77 25.57 -5.97
C LEU A 394 -10.86 24.08 -6.34
N PHE A 395 -11.94 23.41 -5.95
CA PHE A 395 -12.21 22.03 -6.37
C PHE A 395 -12.27 21.90 -7.89
N ARG A 396 -13.01 22.77 -8.59
CA ARG A 396 -13.14 22.70 -10.06
C ARG A 396 -11.80 22.84 -10.74
N GLN A 397 -11.00 23.81 -10.30
CA GLN A 397 -9.64 24.03 -10.81
C GLN A 397 -8.80 22.75 -10.70
N TYR A 398 -8.63 22.22 -9.48
CA TYR A 398 -7.75 21.06 -9.27
C TYR A 398 -8.33 19.73 -9.78
N ARG A 399 -9.65 19.62 -9.90
CA ARG A 399 -10.28 18.49 -10.60
C ARG A 399 -9.82 18.44 -12.05
N ASP A 400 -9.80 19.59 -12.71
CA ASP A 400 -9.46 19.69 -14.12
C ASP A 400 -7.93 19.59 -14.30
N ASP A 401 -7.14 20.31 -13.49
CA ASP A 401 -5.65 20.32 -13.55
C ASP A 401 -4.99 18.95 -13.29
N LEU A 402 -5.66 18.08 -12.52
CA LEU A 402 -5.18 16.74 -12.15
C LEU A 402 -6.02 15.59 -12.73
N ASN A 403 -7.06 15.91 -13.50
CA ASN A 403 -8.01 14.94 -14.03
C ASN A 403 -8.56 13.98 -12.96
N ILE A 404 -9.17 14.54 -11.92
CA ILE A 404 -9.75 13.79 -10.79
C ILE A 404 -11.12 13.24 -11.21
N LEU A 405 -11.20 11.91 -11.34
CA LEU A 405 -12.44 11.21 -11.67
C LEU A 405 -13.34 11.10 -10.44
N CYS A 406 -14.44 11.85 -10.44
CA CYS A 406 -15.39 11.90 -9.33
C CYS A 406 -16.81 12.22 -9.82
N ARG A 407 -17.83 11.97 -8.99
CA ARG A 407 -19.24 12.31 -9.24
C ARG A 407 -19.55 13.78 -8.97
N GLY A 408 -18.71 14.46 -8.20
CA GLY A 408 -18.89 15.86 -7.82
C GLY A 408 -18.16 16.24 -6.52
N PRO A 409 -18.18 17.53 -6.15
CA PRO A 409 -17.41 18.06 -5.01
C PRO A 409 -17.80 17.46 -3.65
N LEU A 410 -19.07 17.07 -3.50
CA LEU A 410 -19.64 16.55 -2.26
C LEU A 410 -19.45 15.03 -2.08
N GLN A 411 -18.91 14.33 -3.07
CA GLN A 411 -18.57 12.91 -2.93
C GLN A 411 -17.57 12.74 -1.78
N LYS A 412 -17.70 11.69 -0.97
CA LYS A 412 -16.77 11.45 0.14
C LYS A 412 -15.43 10.95 -0.40
N ALA A 413 -14.32 11.41 0.19
CA ALA A 413 -12.98 11.04 -0.27
C ALA A 413 -12.73 9.52 -0.22
N GLN A 414 -13.29 8.83 0.79
CA GLN A 414 -13.15 7.37 0.92
C GLN A 414 -13.84 6.56 -0.20
N GLU A 415 -14.77 7.17 -0.95
CA GLU A 415 -15.50 6.50 -2.04
C GLU A 415 -14.74 6.51 -3.38
N LEU A 416 -13.60 7.21 -3.44
CA LEU A 416 -12.76 7.30 -4.64
C LEU A 416 -11.79 6.14 -4.75
N SER A 417 -11.31 5.88 -5.97
CA SER A 417 -10.19 4.96 -6.18
C SER A 417 -8.89 5.50 -5.55
N GLY A 418 -7.95 4.61 -5.24
CA GLY A 418 -6.67 4.99 -4.62
C GLY A 418 -5.89 6.06 -5.38
N GLY A 419 -5.84 5.98 -6.71
CA GLY A 419 -5.20 7.01 -7.55
C GLY A 419 -5.88 8.38 -7.44
N ASN A 420 -7.21 8.43 -7.42
CA ASN A 420 -7.94 9.70 -7.26
C ASN A 420 -7.84 10.27 -5.84
N GLN A 421 -7.82 9.39 -4.82
CA GLN A 421 -7.50 9.79 -3.45
C GLN A 421 -6.13 10.46 -3.38
N GLN A 422 -5.12 9.86 -4.00
CA GLN A 422 -3.76 10.39 -4.03
C GLN A 422 -3.71 11.76 -4.73
N LYS A 423 -4.40 11.92 -5.87
CA LYS A 423 -4.52 13.20 -6.57
C LYS A 423 -5.12 14.30 -5.68
N ILE A 424 -6.06 13.97 -4.79
CA ILE A 424 -6.63 14.95 -3.83
C ILE A 424 -5.61 15.34 -2.76
N VAL A 425 -4.83 14.38 -2.24
CA VAL A 425 -3.76 14.66 -1.28
C VAL A 425 -2.70 15.58 -1.91
N PHE A 426 -2.36 15.35 -3.19
CA PHE A 426 -1.51 16.28 -3.92
C PHE A 426 -2.18 17.64 -4.11
N ALA A 427 -3.42 17.67 -4.59
CA ALA A 427 -4.16 18.90 -4.89
C ALA A 427 -4.19 19.87 -3.70
N LYS A 428 -4.52 19.38 -2.50
CA LYS A 428 -4.63 20.25 -1.32
C LYS A 428 -3.30 20.91 -0.95
N TRP A 429 -2.19 20.21 -1.20
CA TRP A 429 -0.85 20.72 -0.92
C TRP A 429 -0.36 21.65 -2.02
N LEU A 430 -0.59 21.31 -3.28
CA LEU A 430 -0.30 22.21 -4.40
C LEU A 430 -1.10 23.51 -4.33
N ALA A 431 -2.34 23.45 -3.81
CA ALA A 431 -3.15 24.63 -3.53
C ALA A 431 -2.50 25.60 -2.54
N MET A 432 -1.56 25.14 -1.70
CA MET A 432 -0.77 26.01 -0.82
C MET A 432 0.34 26.76 -1.54
N LYS A 433 0.68 26.38 -2.79
CA LYS A 433 1.88 26.85 -3.52
C LYS A 433 3.15 26.65 -2.68
N PRO A 434 3.50 25.40 -2.35
CA PRO A 434 4.61 25.12 -1.45
C PRO A 434 5.96 25.50 -2.08
N LYS A 435 6.92 25.85 -1.24
CA LYS A 435 8.34 26.01 -1.63
C LYS A 435 9.06 24.66 -1.65
N LEU A 436 8.67 23.77 -0.73
CA LEU A 436 9.17 22.40 -0.61
C LEU A 436 7.98 21.43 -0.56
N LEU A 437 8.00 20.44 -1.45
CA LEU A 437 7.08 19.31 -1.46
C LEU A 437 7.82 18.02 -1.08
N ILE A 438 7.47 17.46 0.07
CA ILE A 438 7.98 16.17 0.53
C ILE A 438 6.99 15.09 0.08
N LEU A 439 7.49 14.10 -0.64
CA LEU A 439 6.72 12.98 -1.16
C LEU A 439 7.22 11.69 -0.52
N ASP A 440 6.42 11.10 0.36
CA ASP A 440 6.75 9.86 1.06
C ASP A 440 6.01 8.69 0.42
N GLU A 441 6.75 7.85 -0.31
CA GLU A 441 6.25 6.69 -1.07
C GLU A 441 5.00 7.06 -1.92
N PRO A 442 5.05 8.12 -2.75
CA PRO A 442 3.87 8.76 -3.34
C PRO A 442 3.11 7.87 -4.34
N THR A 443 3.74 6.80 -4.82
CA THR A 443 3.20 5.82 -5.76
C THR A 443 2.91 4.46 -5.11
N SER A 444 2.98 4.36 -3.79
CA SER A 444 2.63 3.15 -3.06
C SER A 444 1.12 2.85 -3.16
N GLY A 445 0.78 1.62 -3.53
CA GLY A 445 -0.60 1.14 -3.63
C GLY A 445 -1.46 1.86 -4.68
N VAL A 446 -0.86 2.36 -5.77
CA VAL A 446 -1.57 2.87 -6.96
C VAL A 446 -1.19 2.07 -8.22
N ASP A 447 -2.10 2.02 -9.19
CA ASP A 447 -1.90 1.25 -10.43
C ASP A 447 -0.87 1.88 -11.38
N VAL A 448 -0.43 1.12 -12.38
CA VAL A 448 0.62 1.53 -13.34
C VAL A 448 0.29 2.84 -14.07
N ASN A 449 -0.98 3.08 -14.42
CA ASN A 449 -1.37 4.34 -15.08
C ASN A 449 -1.32 5.50 -14.09
N ALA A 450 -1.82 5.29 -12.87
CA ALA A 450 -1.75 6.28 -11.80
C ALA A 450 -0.30 6.62 -11.41
N LYS A 451 0.63 5.65 -11.47
CA LYS A 451 2.07 5.90 -11.29
C LYS A 451 2.62 6.84 -12.36
N ARG A 452 2.28 6.63 -13.63
CA ARG A 452 2.70 7.51 -14.73
C ARG A 452 2.16 8.93 -14.54
N ASP A 453 0.86 9.05 -14.27
CA ASP A 453 0.22 10.35 -13.99
C ASP A 453 0.95 11.08 -12.84
N MET A 454 1.35 10.34 -11.80
CA MET A 454 2.07 10.89 -10.65
C MET A 454 3.46 11.40 -11.04
N ARG A 455 4.22 10.61 -11.81
CA ARG A 455 5.55 11.01 -12.28
C ARG A 455 5.50 12.29 -13.11
N GLU A 456 4.51 12.42 -13.98
CA GLU A 456 4.27 13.65 -14.75
C GLU A 456 3.93 14.84 -13.85
N LEU A 457 3.08 14.63 -12.84
CA LEU A 457 2.73 15.66 -11.87
C LEU A 457 3.93 16.15 -11.07
N VAL A 458 4.80 15.24 -10.62
CA VAL A 458 6.03 15.58 -9.89
C VAL A 458 6.97 16.41 -10.77
N ARG A 459 7.21 15.97 -12.02
CA ARG A 459 8.04 16.72 -12.97
C ARG A 459 7.49 18.10 -13.26
N ARG A 460 6.18 18.21 -13.49
CA ARG A 460 5.51 19.51 -13.71
C ARG A 460 5.70 20.43 -12.50
N THR A 461 5.42 19.92 -11.30
CA THR A 461 5.56 20.67 -10.04
C THR A 461 6.99 21.19 -9.85
N ALA A 462 8.00 20.35 -10.08
CA ALA A 462 9.40 20.78 -10.02
C ALA A 462 9.76 21.81 -11.11
N SER A 463 9.22 21.65 -12.33
CA SER A 463 9.44 22.60 -13.42
C SER A 463 8.87 24.00 -13.13
N GLU A 464 7.85 24.09 -12.27
CA GLU A 464 7.26 25.34 -11.77
C GLU A 464 8.10 25.99 -10.65
N GLY A 465 9.24 25.40 -10.27
CA GLY A 465 10.19 25.95 -9.29
C GLY A 465 10.01 25.44 -7.86
N VAL A 466 9.10 24.49 -7.62
CA VAL A 466 8.92 23.85 -6.32
C VAL A 466 10.03 22.83 -6.09
N ALA A 467 10.74 22.92 -4.96
CA ALA A 467 11.70 21.89 -4.59
C ALA A 467 10.99 20.61 -4.15
N VAL A 468 11.51 19.45 -4.52
CA VAL A 468 10.91 18.15 -4.21
C VAL A 468 11.90 17.26 -3.45
N LEU A 469 11.48 16.75 -2.29
CA LEU A 469 12.15 15.63 -1.62
C LEU A 469 11.34 14.36 -1.89
N LEU A 470 11.86 13.49 -2.76
CA LEU A 470 11.21 12.25 -3.15
C LEU A 470 11.76 11.07 -2.35
N ILE A 471 10.94 10.52 -1.46
CA ILE A 471 11.24 9.31 -0.70
C ILE A 471 10.50 8.15 -1.39
N SER A 472 11.24 7.15 -1.86
CA SER A 472 10.65 6.00 -2.53
C SER A 472 11.46 4.72 -2.30
N SER A 473 10.77 3.61 -2.16
CA SER A 473 11.32 2.25 -2.16
C SER A 473 11.52 1.71 -3.57
N GLU A 474 10.88 2.31 -4.58
CA GLU A 474 11.01 1.94 -5.99
C GLU A 474 12.23 2.66 -6.60
N LEU A 475 13.33 1.93 -6.75
CA LEU A 475 14.60 2.50 -7.24
C LEU A 475 14.47 3.10 -8.64
N GLU A 476 13.68 2.48 -9.52
CA GLU A 476 13.40 3.01 -10.85
C GLU A 476 12.73 4.40 -10.80
N GLU A 477 11.84 4.64 -9.83
CA GLU A 477 11.18 5.93 -9.66
C GLU A 477 12.19 7.00 -9.22
N LEU A 478 13.08 6.68 -8.29
CA LEU A 478 14.15 7.58 -7.89
C LEU A 478 15.08 7.92 -9.06
N LEU A 479 15.45 6.92 -9.86
CA LEU A 479 16.34 7.09 -11.01
C LEU A 479 15.70 7.88 -12.16
N ASP A 480 14.39 7.74 -12.36
CA ASP A 480 13.62 8.44 -13.41
C ASP A 480 13.33 9.91 -13.05
N LEU A 481 13.07 10.20 -11.77
CA LEU A 481 12.61 11.52 -11.34
C LEU A 481 13.68 12.42 -10.74
N SER A 482 14.68 11.86 -10.07
CA SER A 482 15.59 12.67 -9.24
C SER A 482 16.71 13.30 -10.06
N ASP A 483 17.08 14.53 -9.74
CA ASP A 483 18.30 15.18 -10.24
C ASP A 483 19.55 14.61 -9.55
N ARG A 484 19.40 14.25 -8.26
CA ARG A 484 20.39 13.50 -7.48
C ARG A 484 19.74 12.66 -6.40
N ILE A 485 20.48 11.65 -5.93
CA ILE A 485 20.00 10.72 -4.91
C ILE A 485 20.90 10.79 -3.67
N LEU A 486 20.28 10.92 -2.51
CA LEU A 486 20.90 10.79 -1.20
C LEU A 486 20.64 9.38 -0.68
N VAL A 487 21.68 8.71 -0.19
CA VAL A 487 21.54 7.39 0.44
C VAL A 487 21.54 7.57 1.95
N MET A 488 20.48 7.10 2.60
CA MET A 488 20.34 7.05 4.05
C MET A 488 20.57 5.66 4.62
N ALA A 489 21.29 5.63 5.75
CA ALA A 489 21.53 4.44 6.55
C ALA A 489 21.62 4.85 8.03
N GLN A 490 20.93 4.09 8.90
CA GLN A 490 20.93 4.32 10.36
C GLN A 490 20.72 5.77 10.78
N GLY A 491 19.84 6.52 10.11
CA GLY A 491 19.56 7.89 10.47
C GLY A 491 20.56 8.93 9.99
N ARG A 492 21.53 8.56 9.15
CA ARG A 492 22.55 9.43 8.55
C ARG A 492 22.46 9.39 7.03
N ILE A 493 22.86 10.48 6.38
CA ILE A 493 23.14 10.50 4.94
C ILE A 493 24.57 10.01 4.73
N THR A 494 24.74 8.86 4.10
CA THR A 494 26.06 8.22 3.95
C THR A 494 26.67 8.43 2.58
N ARG A 495 25.86 8.67 1.55
CA ARG A 495 26.34 8.97 0.19
C ARG A 495 25.45 9.99 -0.52
N ARG A 496 26.08 10.73 -1.44
CA ARG A 496 25.42 11.59 -2.42
C ARG A 496 25.78 11.11 -3.81
N ILE A 497 24.79 10.89 -4.65
CA ILE A 497 24.93 10.28 -5.96
C ILE A 497 24.42 11.26 -7.01
N ALA A 498 25.29 11.69 -7.92
CA ALA A 498 24.88 12.38 -9.14
C ALA A 498 24.23 11.37 -10.09
N CYS A 499 23.09 11.70 -10.72
CA CYS A 499 22.25 10.74 -11.45
C CYS A 499 22.88 10.20 -12.74
N ALA A 500 23.77 9.21 -12.61
CA ALA A 500 24.34 8.39 -13.70
C ALA A 500 24.38 6.87 -13.38
N HIS A 501 23.72 6.43 -12.31
CA HIS A 501 23.69 5.00 -11.94
C HIS A 501 22.47 4.29 -12.52
N ASP A 502 22.61 3.00 -12.82
CA ASP A 502 21.51 2.09 -13.12
C ASP A 502 20.92 1.50 -11.83
N GLU A 503 19.79 0.79 -11.95
CA GLU A 503 19.10 0.18 -10.81
C GLU A 503 20.01 -0.82 -10.08
N THR A 504 20.75 -1.62 -10.83
CA THR A 504 21.68 -2.63 -10.31
C THR A 504 22.76 -1.97 -9.43
N GLY A 505 23.36 -0.88 -9.91
CA GLY A 505 24.37 -0.14 -9.18
C GLY A 505 23.82 0.49 -7.89
N LEU A 506 22.64 1.12 -7.95
CA LEU A 506 22.02 1.71 -6.76
C LEU A 506 21.65 0.63 -5.73
N ARG A 507 21.14 -0.52 -6.18
CA ARG A 507 20.83 -1.66 -5.32
C ARG A 507 22.07 -2.24 -4.66
N ALA A 508 23.16 -2.40 -5.40
CA ALA A 508 24.44 -2.87 -4.86
C ALA A 508 24.99 -1.91 -3.79
N LEU A 509 24.86 -0.60 -4.00
CA LEU A 509 25.25 0.40 -3.00
C LEU A 509 24.44 0.28 -1.70
N LEU A 510 23.12 0.09 -1.81
CA LEU A 510 22.25 -0.11 -0.65
C LEU A 510 22.59 -1.39 0.10
N GLN A 511 22.88 -2.49 -0.61
CA GLN A 511 23.32 -3.75 -0.02
C GLN A 511 24.69 -3.65 0.67
N ALA A 512 25.65 -2.96 0.06
CA ALA A 512 26.96 -2.71 0.66
C ALA A 512 26.82 -1.91 1.97
N GLU A 513 25.90 -0.95 2.00
CA GLU A 513 25.59 -0.19 3.20
C GLU A 513 24.91 -1.07 4.26
N ALA A 514 24.01 -1.98 3.86
CA ALA A 514 23.44 -3.00 4.74
C ALA A 514 24.52 -3.87 5.40
N ALA A 515 25.47 -4.36 4.60
CA ALA A 515 26.53 -5.25 5.06
C ALA A 515 27.44 -4.55 6.08
N ARG A 516 27.78 -3.28 5.84
CA ARG A 516 28.52 -2.45 6.82
C ARG A 516 27.78 -2.30 8.14
N GLN A 517 26.45 -2.16 8.10
CA GLN A 517 25.63 -2.06 9.32
C GLN A 517 25.65 -3.36 10.13
N THR A 518 25.55 -4.51 9.47
CA THR A 518 25.58 -5.82 10.12
C THR A 518 26.94 -6.06 10.78
N SER A 519 28.03 -5.70 10.10
CA SER A 519 29.39 -5.81 10.64
C SER A 519 29.65 -4.86 11.81
N ALA A 520 29.18 -3.61 11.75
CA ALA A 520 29.32 -2.65 12.85
C ALA A 520 28.55 -3.08 14.11
N ARG A 521 27.32 -3.62 13.94
CA ARG A 521 26.55 -4.20 15.04
C ARG A 521 27.21 -5.43 15.65
N ALA A 522 27.81 -6.29 14.83
CA ALA A 522 28.53 -7.49 15.30
C ALA A 522 29.82 -7.15 16.07
N GLN A 523 30.43 -6.01 15.79
CA GLN A 523 31.65 -5.53 16.45
C GLN A 523 31.40 -4.68 17.71
N GLY A 524 30.14 -4.49 18.13
CA GLY A 524 29.82 -3.75 19.36
C GLY A 524 30.13 -2.25 19.29
N VAL A 525 30.34 -1.69 18.09
CA VAL A 525 30.58 -0.25 17.90
C VAL A 525 29.27 0.40 17.47
N ALA A 526 28.43 0.73 18.44
CA ALA A 526 27.36 1.71 18.26
C ALA A 526 27.25 2.51 19.56
N ALA A 527 27.83 3.71 19.52
CA ALA A 527 27.56 4.79 20.48
C ALA A 527 26.27 5.51 20.08
#